data_AF-A0A956D858-F1
#
_entry.id   AF-A0A956D858-F1
#
_cell.length_a   1.000
_cell.length_b   1.000
_cell.length_c   1.000
_cell.angle_alpha   90.00
_cell.angle_beta   90.00
_cell.angle_gamma   90.00
#
_symmetry.space_group_name_H-M   'P 1'
#
loop_
_entity.id
_entity.type
_entity.pdbx_description
1 polymer ?
#
loop_
_entity_poly.entity_id
_entity_poly.type
_entity_poly.pdbx_seq_one_letter_code
_entity_poly.pdbx_strand_id
1 'polypeptide(L)' 'QIAAAEAGVGCVLVARELGQERPGLRPVAFTPAAKKKLPPFPRGSLWLVAHRSARHVPRVAAVWDFLVERFRAR' A
#
# COMPACT_ATOMS: atom_id res chain seq x y z
N GLN A 1 10.66 9.90 -7.05
CA GLN A 1 10.84 8.55 -7.63
C GLN A 1 9.62 8.09 -8.42
N ILE A 2 8.41 8.07 -7.84
CA ILE A 2 7.21 7.66 -8.59
C ILE A 2 6.93 8.55 -9.81
N ALA A 3 6.99 9.88 -9.65
CA ALA A 3 6.78 10.82 -10.75
C ALA A 3 7.76 10.62 -11.93
N ALA A 4 8.99 10.14 -11.66
CA ALA A 4 9.95 9.83 -12.71
C ALA A 4 9.52 8.59 -13.51
N ALA A 5 9.07 7.53 -12.81
CA ALA A 5 8.52 6.34 -13.47
C ALA A 5 7.25 6.65 -14.28
N GLU A 6 6.37 7.52 -13.76
CA GLU A 6 5.19 8.02 -14.51
C GLU A 6 5.57 8.80 -15.76
N ALA A 7 6.68 9.56 -15.72
CA ALA A 7 7.23 10.26 -16.87
C ALA A 7 7.98 9.33 -17.85
N GLY A 8 7.92 8.01 -17.66
CA GLY A 8 8.59 7.01 -18.51
C GLY A 8 10.07 6.81 -18.19
N VAL A 9 10.57 7.39 -17.09
CA VAL A 9 11.97 7.27 -16.68
C VAL A 9 12.10 6.11 -15.69
N GLY A 10 12.35 4.92 -16.24
CA GLY A 10 12.70 3.72 -15.48
C GLY A 10 11.52 3.01 -14.81
N CYS A 11 11.82 2.29 -13.73
CA CYS A 11 10.86 1.49 -12.95
C CYS A 11 10.99 1.79 -11.46
N VAL A 12 9.92 1.60 -10.70
CA VAL A 12 9.90 1.78 -9.25
C VAL A 12 9.25 0.59 -8.56
N LEU A 13 9.77 0.20 -7.41
CA LEU A 13 9.12 -0.76 -6.51
C LEU A 13 8.21 -0.01 -5.55
N VAL A 14 6.91 -0.31 -5.57
CA VAL A 14 5.90 0.31 -4.70
C VAL A 14 4.92 -0.74 -4.21
N ALA A 15 4.25 -0.45 -3.09
CA ALA A 15 3.08 -1.24 -2.67
C ALA A 15 2.05 -1.28 -3.80
N ARG A 16 1.45 -2.45 -4.01
CA ARG A 16 0.57 -2.72 -5.16
C ARG A 16 -0.58 -1.71 -5.21
N GLU A 17 -1.17 -1.44 -4.06
CA GLU A 17 -2.31 -0.55 -3.90
C GLU A 17 -1.94 0.88 -4.35
N LEU A 18 -0.74 1.36 -3.98
CA LEU A 18 -0.27 2.69 -4.39
C LEU A 18 0.01 2.80 -5.90
N GLY A 19 0.45 1.70 -6.53
CA GLY A 19 0.68 1.66 -7.97
C GLY A 19 -0.62 1.61 -8.78
N GLN A 20 -1.64 0.90 -8.28
CA GLN A 20 -2.92 0.73 -8.98
C GLN A 20 -3.76 2.02 -9.04
N GLU A 21 -3.64 2.90 -8.04
CA GLU A 21 -4.33 4.20 -8.01
C GLU A 21 -3.68 5.25 -8.93
N ARG A 22 -2.65 4.88 -9.71
CA ARG A 22 -1.90 5.79 -10.59
C ARG A 22 -2.06 5.38 -12.06
N PRO A 23 -2.95 6.04 -12.82
CA PRO A 23 -3.24 5.66 -14.22
C PRO A 23 -2.02 5.68 -15.14
N GLY A 24 -1.01 6.50 -14.82
CA GLY A 24 0.25 6.60 -15.59
C GLY A 24 1.22 5.44 -15.36
N LEU A 25 0.95 4.55 -14.41
CA LEU A 25 1.81 3.40 -14.12
C LEU A 25 1.20 2.11 -14.64
N ARG A 26 2.07 1.18 -15.04
CA ARG A 26 1.69 -0.18 -15.40
C ARG A 26 2.53 -1.18 -14.62
N PRO A 27 1.94 -2.32 -14.21
CA PRO A 27 2.68 -3.37 -13.54
C PRO A 27 3.71 -3.98 -14.50
N VAL A 28 4.95 -4.11 -14.03
CA VAL A 28 6.02 -4.79 -14.76
C VAL A 28 6.25 -6.16 -14.12
N ALA A 29 6.11 -7.21 -14.92
CA ALA A 29 6.37 -8.56 -14.45
C ALA A 29 7.88 -8.79 -14.30
N PHE A 30 8.30 -9.35 -13.17
CA PHE A 30 9.69 -9.80 -13.03
C PHE A 30 9.95 -11.01 -13.94
N THR A 31 11.07 -10.96 -14.65
CA THR A 31 11.60 -12.13 -15.35
C THR A 31 12.02 -13.21 -14.35
N PRO A 32 12.08 -14.50 -14.73
CA PRO A 32 12.55 -15.57 -13.85
C PRO A 32 13.95 -15.32 -13.29
N ALA A 33 14.85 -14.76 -14.10
CA ALA A 33 16.21 -14.40 -13.68
C ALA A 33 16.20 -13.27 -12.63
N ALA A 34 15.33 -12.27 -12.79
CA ALA A 34 15.19 -11.19 -11.80
C ALA A 34 14.62 -11.73 -10.47
N LYS A 35 13.58 -12.58 -10.52
CA LYS A 35 12.98 -13.16 -9.31
C LYS A 35 13.99 -13.93 -8.46
N LYS A 36 14.94 -14.64 -9.08
CA LYS A 36 15.99 -15.39 -8.36
C LYS A 36 17.02 -14.48 -7.67
N LYS A 37 17.21 -13.26 -8.15
CA LYS A 37 18.20 -12.30 -7.63
C LYS A 37 17.61 -11.32 -6.61
N LEU A 38 16.30 -11.19 -6.58
CA LEU A 38 15.63 -10.26 -5.68
C LEU A 38 15.56 -10.87 -4.27
N PRO A 39 15.93 -10.11 -3.23
CA PRO A 39 15.65 -10.51 -1.86
C PRO A 39 14.13 -10.58 -1.63
N PRO A 40 13.67 -11.28 -0.58
CA PRO A 40 12.28 -11.22 -0.17
C PRO A 40 11.81 -9.77 -0.04
N PHE A 41 10.67 -9.45 -0.65
CA PHE A 41 10.09 -8.12 -0.51
C PHE A 41 9.76 -7.85 0.96
N PRO A 42 10.04 -6.62 1.46
CA PRO A 42 9.68 -6.27 2.82
C PRO A 42 8.17 -6.39 2.99
N ARG A 43 7.74 -7.15 3.98
CA ARG A 43 6.33 -7.17 4.40
C ARG A 43 6.14 -6.03 5.38
N GLY A 44 5.35 -5.04 4.99
CA GLY A 44 4.92 -3.97 5.87
C GLY A 44 3.58 -4.31 6.54
N SER A 45 3.40 -3.86 7.78
CA SER A 45 2.09 -3.86 8.43
C SER A 45 1.44 -2.49 8.26
N LEU A 46 0.16 -2.46 7.89
CA LEU A 46 -0.65 -1.25 7.93
C LEU A 46 -1.29 -1.13 9.31
N TRP A 47 -1.14 0.02 9.94
CA TRP A 47 -1.67 0.27 11.29
C TRP A 47 -2.72 1.38 11.24
N LEU A 48 -3.85 1.14 11.89
CA LEU A 48 -4.81 2.18 12.22
C LEU A 48 -4.45 2.77 13.57
N VAL A 49 -4.26 4.09 13.65
CA VAL A 49 -3.75 4.76 14.85
C VAL A 49 -4.64 5.93 15.23
N ALA A 50 -4.94 6.04 16.52
CA ALA A 50 -5.61 7.19 17.13
C ALA A 50 -5.05 7.40 18.53
N HIS A 51 -5.14 8.63 19.05
CA HIS A 51 -4.81 8.89 20.44
C HIS A 51 -5.73 8.06 21.36
N ARG A 52 -5.18 7.53 22.47
CA ARG A 52 -5.93 6.60 23.36
C ARG A 52 -7.26 7.18 23.82
N SER A 53 -7.29 8.47 24.19
CA SER A 53 -8.52 9.13 24.62
C SER A 53 -9.55 9.32 23.48
N ALA A 54 -9.08 9.36 22.23
CA ALA A 54 -9.95 9.54 21.07
C ALA A 54 -10.68 8.25 20.68
N ARG A 55 -10.20 7.07 21.11
CA ARG A 55 -10.80 5.77 20.73
C ARG A 55 -12.27 5.64 21.15
N HIS A 56 -12.66 6.31 22.23
CA HIS A 56 -14.02 6.29 22.77
C HIS A 56 -14.91 7.43 22.27
N VAL A 57 -14.37 8.38 21.50
CA VAL A 57 -15.16 9.46 20.93
C VAL A 57 -16.08 8.85 19.86
N PRO A 58 -17.41 9.05 19.90
CA PRO A 58 -18.36 8.32 19.05
C PRO A 58 -18.03 8.35 17.55
N ARG A 59 -17.68 9.53 17.01
CA ARG A 59 -17.31 9.67 15.59
C ARG A 59 -16.02 8.92 15.22
N VAL A 60 -15.07 8.81 16.14
CA VAL A 60 -13.81 8.07 15.91
C VAL A 60 -14.06 6.58 16.00
N ALA A 61 -14.84 6.13 17.00
CA ALA A 61 -15.22 4.74 17.15
C ALA A 61 -15.94 4.21 15.91
N ALA A 62 -16.92 4.96 15.39
CA ALA A 62 -17.67 4.59 14.19
C ALA A 62 -16.77 4.40 12.96
N VAL A 63 -15.90 5.36 12.65
CA VAL A 63 -14.97 5.26 11.51
C VAL A 63 -13.98 4.11 11.71
N TRP A 64 -13.47 3.95 12.92
CA TRP A 64 -12.53 2.88 13.21
C TRP A 64 -13.15 1.50 13.00
N ASP A 65 -14.33 1.27 13.54
CA ASP A 65 -14.99 -0.03 13.47
C ASP A 65 -15.35 -0.35 12.01
N PHE A 66 -15.82 0.64 11.25
CA PHE A 66 -16.01 0.54 9.80
C PHE A 66 -14.72 0.15 9.05
N LEU A 67 -13.58 0.81 9.35
CA LEU A 67 -12.31 0.49 8.70
C LEU A 67 -11.83 -0.92 9.06
N VAL A 68 -11.94 -1.32 10.34
CA VAL A 68 -11.56 -2.67 10.78
C VAL A 68 -12.40 -3.74 10.07
N GLU A 69 -13.71 -3.54 9.98
CA GLU A 69 -14.61 -4.44 9.26
C GLU A 69 -14.21 -4.53 7.78
N ARG A 70 -14.05 -3.38 7.12
CA ARG A 70 -13.75 -3.30 5.69
C ARG A 70 -12.42 -3.95 5.30
N PHE A 71 -11.41 -3.83 6.14
CA PHE A 71 -10.06 -4.34 5.89
C PHE A 71 -9.83 -5.77 6.40
N ARG A 72 -10.65 -6.30 7.32
CA ARG A 72 -10.64 -7.73 7.68
C ARG A 72 -11.19 -8.64 6.59
N ALA A 73 -12.09 -8.12 5.76
CA ALA A 73 -12.74 -8.86 4.68
C ALA A 73 -11.93 -8.90 3.35
N ARG A 74 -10.72 -8.31 3.32
CA ARG A 74 -9.81 -8.33 2.16
C ARG A 74 -8.65 -9.28 2.41
#